data_AF-A0A655JRT4-F1
#
_entry.id   AF-A0A655JRT4-F1
#
_cell.length_a   1.000
_cell.length_b   1.000
_cell.length_c   1.000
_cell.angle_alpha   90.00
_cell.angle_beta   90.00
_cell.angle_gamma   90.00
#
_symmetry.space_group_name_H-M   'P 1'
#
loop_
_entity.id
_entity.type
_entity.pdbx_description
1 polymer ?
#
loop_
_entity_poly.entity_id
_entity_poly.type
_entity_poly.pdbx_seq_one_letter_code
_entity_poly.pdbx_strand_id
1 'polypeptide(L)'
;MTIADEAQNRYGRKVSWGVEVGGERILFTHIAVPVMTRLKQPERQVLDTLVDAGVARSRSDALAWSVKLVGEHTEEWLAKLRTAMSAVDDLRAQGPDLPA
;
A
#
# COMPACT_ATOMS: atom_id res chain seq x y z
N MET A 1 -11.85 19.17 -0.31
CA MET A 1 -11.88 17.78 -0.82
C MET A 1 -13.05 17.52 -1.76
N THR A 2 -13.73 18.55 -2.27
CA THR A 2 -15.01 18.45 -3.02
C THR A 2 -15.02 17.42 -4.15
N ILE A 3 -13.97 17.37 -4.98
CA ILE A 3 -13.87 16.41 -6.09
C ILE A 3 -13.87 14.96 -5.58
N ALA A 4 -13.09 14.67 -4.53
CA ALA A 4 -13.08 13.34 -3.91
C ALA A 4 -14.46 13.01 -3.36
N ASP A 5 -15.07 13.94 -2.63
CA ASP A 5 -16.34 13.71 -1.94
C ASP A 5 -17.50 13.48 -2.93
N GLU A 6 -17.56 14.26 -4.02
CA GLU A 6 -18.52 14.06 -5.11
C GLU A 6 -18.32 12.71 -5.81
N ALA A 7 -17.07 12.33 -6.09
CA ALA A 7 -16.77 11.03 -6.68
C ALA A 7 -17.18 9.87 -5.74
N GLN A 8 -16.92 9.98 -4.43
CA GLN A 8 -17.33 8.98 -3.46
C GLN A 8 -18.86 8.85 -3.41
N ASN A 9 -19.59 9.98 -3.43
CA ASN A 9 -21.04 9.99 -3.45
C ASN A 9 -21.60 9.35 -4.72
N ARG A 10 -21.00 9.64 -5.88
CA ARG A 10 -21.43 9.08 -7.17
C ARG A 10 -21.14 7.58 -7.30
N TYR A 11 -19.98 7.12 -6.84
CA TYR A 11 -19.52 5.74 -7.07
C TYR A 11 -19.72 4.82 -5.87
N GLY A 12 -20.19 5.33 -4.73
CA GLY A 12 -20.46 4.53 -3.53
C GLY A 12 -19.22 3.88 -2.90
N ARG A 13 -18.02 4.41 -3.21
CA ARG A 13 -16.74 3.87 -2.73
C ARG A 13 -15.77 4.99 -2.39
N LYS A 14 -14.89 4.76 -1.41
CA LYS A 14 -13.78 5.68 -1.11
C LYS A 14 -12.85 5.77 -2.31
N VAL A 15 -12.38 6.97 -2.64
CA VAL A 15 -11.48 7.19 -3.78
C VAL A 15 -10.25 8.02 -3.39
N SER A 16 -9.16 7.75 -4.10
CA SER A 16 -8.04 8.71 -4.26
C SER A 16 -8.31 9.53 -5.52
N TRP A 17 -7.85 10.77 -5.57
CA TRP A 17 -7.92 11.56 -6.80
C TRP A 17 -6.64 12.36 -7.04
N GLY A 18 -6.41 12.67 -8.31
CA GLY A 18 -5.31 13.46 -8.81
C GLY A 18 -5.66 14.11 -10.14
N VAL A 19 -4.74 14.93 -10.65
CA VAL A 19 -4.86 15.62 -11.93
C VAL A 19 -3.65 15.25 -12.79
N GLU A 20 -3.87 15.14 -14.10
CA GLU A 20 -2.82 14.94 -15.09
C GLU A 20 -2.91 16.03 -16.17
N VAL A 21 -1.83 16.79 -16.38
CA VAL A 21 -1.74 17.85 -17.39
C VAL A 21 -0.35 17.82 -18.02
N GLY A 22 -0.28 17.82 -19.35
CA GLY A 22 1.00 17.86 -20.05
C GLY A 22 1.93 16.67 -19.74
N GLY A 23 1.38 15.52 -19.34
CA GLY A 23 2.14 14.34 -18.94
C GLY A 23 2.62 14.34 -17.48
N GLU A 24 2.39 15.41 -16.73
CA GLU A 24 2.67 15.46 -15.29
C GLU A 24 1.43 15.05 -14.49
N ARG A 25 1.60 14.12 -13.54
CA ARG A 25 0.52 13.63 -12.68
C ARG A 25 0.78 14.00 -11.22
N ILE A 26 -0.20 14.64 -10.59
CA ILE A 26 -0.19 14.99 -9.17
C ILE A 26 -1.37 14.32 -8.48
N LEU A 27 -1.10 13.51 -7.45
CA LEU A 27 -2.13 12.94 -6.57
C LEU A 27 -2.37 13.88 -5.38
N PHE A 28 -3.63 14.29 -5.19
CA PHE A 28 -4.01 15.18 -4.08
C PHE A 28 -4.45 14.42 -2.84
N THR A 29 -4.97 13.20 -3.02
CA THR A 29 -5.37 12.33 -1.91
C THR A 29 -4.93 10.91 -2.19
N HIS A 30 -4.58 10.20 -1.13
CA HIS A 30 -4.33 8.76 -1.15
C HIS A 30 -5.31 8.08 -0.21
N ILE A 31 -5.97 7.04 -0.69
CA ILE A 31 -6.78 6.16 0.14
C ILE A 31 -5.83 5.21 0.87
N ALA A 32 -5.78 5.34 2.20
CA ALA A 32 -5.21 4.31 3.04
C ALA A 32 -6.33 3.32 3.38
N VAL A 33 -6.25 2.10 2.84
CA VAL A 33 -7.17 1.03 3.23
C VAL A 33 -6.58 0.34 4.47
N PRO A 34 -7.31 0.26 5.60
CA PRO A 34 -6.79 -0.41 6.78
C PRO A 34 -6.59 -1.89 6.49
N VAL A 35 -5.41 -2.41 6.81
CA VAL A 35 -5.13 -3.85 6.80
C VAL A 35 -5.05 -4.32 8.25
N MET A 36 -5.94 -5.23 8.64
CA MET A 36 -5.94 -5.82 9.97
C MET A 36 -5.06 -7.07 9.97
N THR A 37 -3.89 -7.00 10.62
CA THR A 37 -3.00 -8.15 10.78
C THR A 37 -3.12 -8.70 12.20
N ARG A 38 -3.39 -10.00 12.35
CA ARG A 38 -3.31 -10.68 13.64
C ARG A 38 -1.85 -10.96 13.97
N LEU A 39 -1.30 -10.24 14.95
CA LEU A 39 0.06 -10.45 15.44
C LEU A 39 0.06 -11.36 16.67
N LYS A 40 1.05 -12.25 16.77
CA LYS A 40 1.27 -13.01 18.02
C LYS A 40 1.89 -12.05 19.05
N GLN A 41 2.09 -12.56 20.26
CA GLN A 41 2.60 -11.75 21.36
C GLN A 41 4.02 -11.20 21.11
N PRO A 42 4.97 -11.98 20.52
CA PRO A 42 6.32 -11.46 20.28
C PRO A 42 6.34 -10.28 19.30
N GLU A 43 5.58 -10.32 18.22
CA GLU A 43 5.54 -9.19 17.28
C GLU A 43 4.87 -7.96 17.91
N ARG A 44 3.89 -8.17 18.81
CA ARG A 44 3.29 -7.07 19.58
C ARG A 44 4.29 -6.40 20.53
N GLN A 45 5.19 -7.16 21.16
CA GLN A 45 6.23 -6.61 22.04
C GLN A 45 7.20 -5.69 21.28
N VAL A 46 7.51 -5.99 20.02
CA VAL A 46 8.33 -5.11 19.17
C VAL A 46 7.62 -3.77 18.96
N LEU A 47 6.32 -3.80 18.64
CA LEU A 47 5.54 -2.57 18.47
C LEU A 47 5.42 -1.77 19.77
N ASP A 48 5.26 -2.45 20.90
CA ASP A 48 5.22 -1.81 22.23
C ASP A 48 6.53 -1.10 22.53
N THR A 49 7.67 -1.76 22.28
CA THR A 49 9.00 -1.17 22.43
C THR A 49 9.17 0.11 21.62
N LEU A 50 8.67 0.14 20.37
CA LEU A 50 8.74 1.33 19.51
C LEU A 50 7.89 2.49 20.04
N VAL A 51 6.73 2.19 20.63
CA VAL A 51 5.87 3.20 21.25
C VAL A 51 6.51 3.72 22.54
N ASP A 52 6.98 2.82 23.40
CA ASP A 52 7.59 3.16 24.68
C ASP A 52 8.88 3.98 24.51
N ALA A 53 9.65 3.71 23.45
CA ALA A 53 10.84 4.47 23.08
C ALA A 53 10.53 5.84 22.42
N GLY A 54 9.25 6.17 22.18
CA GLY A 54 8.84 7.41 21.54
C GLY A 54 9.08 7.48 20.03
N VAL A 55 9.43 6.36 19.38
CA VAL A 55 9.61 6.27 17.93
C VAL A 55 8.26 6.42 17.21
N ALA A 56 7.17 5.96 17.83
CA ALA A 56 5.82 6.01 17.27
C ALA A 56 4.78 6.45 18.31
N ARG A 57 3.72 7.13 17.85
CA ARG A 57 2.66 7.66 18.75
C ARG A 57 1.57 6.64 19.09
N SER A 58 1.56 5.50 18.39
CA SER A 58 0.63 4.40 18.60
C SER A 58 1.17 3.11 17.99
N ARG A 59 0.60 1.95 18.32
CA ARG A 59 0.97 0.66 17.69
C ARG A 59 0.75 0.65 16.17
N SER A 60 -0.29 1.33 15.68
CA SER A 60 -0.54 1.45 14.24
C SER A 60 0.51 2.33 13.56
N ASP A 61 0.92 3.42 14.22
CA ASP A 61 2.01 4.29 13.77
C ASP A 61 3.35 3.53 13.78
N ALA A 62 3.59 2.67 14.78
CA ALA A 62 4.76 1.81 14.86
C ALA A 62 4.81 0.79 13.71
N LEU A 63 3.67 0.17 13.37
CA LEU A 63 3.60 -0.74 12.23
C LEU A 63 3.88 -0.01 10.91
N ALA A 64 3.31 1.19 10.73
CA ALA A 64 3.60 2.02 9.56
C ALA A 64 5.09 2.40 9.48
N TRP A 65 5.71 2.71 10.62
CA TRP A 65 7.14 2.96 10.71
C TRP A 65 7.98 1.74 10.30
N SER A 66 7.65 0.54 10.79
CA SER A 66 8.34 -0.69 10.38
C SER A 66 8.23 -0.97 8.88
N VAL A 67 7.07 -0.72 8.27
CA VAL A 67 6.88 -0.88 6.81
C VAL A 67 7.73 0.12 6.02
N LYS A 68 7.79 1.38 6.46
CA LYS A 68 8.64 2.40 5.83
C LYS A 68 10.13 2.03 5.91
N LEU A 69 10.57 1.57 7.08
CA LEU A 69 11.95 1.14 7.31
C LEU A 69 12.33 -0.01 6.36
N VAL A 70 11.45 -1.00 6.19
CA VAL A 70 11.69 -2.09 5.23
C VAL A 70 11.77 -1.54 3.81
N GLY A 71 10.89 -0.62 3.42
CA GLY A 71 10.94 0.04 2.11
C GLY A 71 12.29 0.72 1.88
N GLU A 72 12.75 1.56 2.81
CA GLU A 72 14.02 2.30 2.71
C GLU A 72 15.23 1.37 2.57
N HIS A 73 15.25 0.25 3.30
CA HIS A 73 16.42 -0.64 3.33
C HIS A 73 16.36 -1.79 2.33
N THR A 74 15.21 -2.08 1.71
CA THR A 74 15.05 -3.23 0.81
C THR A 74 14.43 -2.87 -0.54
N GLU A 75 14.37 -1.58 -0.89
CA GLU A 75 13.68 -1.11 -2.10
C GLU A 75 14.16 -1.80 -3.37
N GLU A 76 15.48 -2.03 -3.53
CA GLU A 76 16.01 -2.71 -4.71
C GLU A 76 15.48 -4.14 -4.83
N TRP A 77 15.43 -4.87 -3.71
CA TRP A 77 14.89 -6.23 -3.69
C TRP A 77 13.37 -6.24 -3.92
N LEU A 78 12.64 -5.30 -3.31
CA LEU A 78 11.20 -5.14 -3.53
C LEU A 78 10.87 -4.79 -5.00
N ALA A 79 11.69 -3.97 -5.65
CA ALA A 79 11.55 -3.64 -7.06
C ALA A 79 11.70 -4.88 -7.94
N LYS A 80 12.74 -5.69 -7.71
CA LYS A 80 12.93 -6.97 -8.41
C LYS A 80 11.73 -7.90 -8.23
N LEU A 81 11.21 -8.00 -7.01
CA LEU A 81 10.03 -8.82 -6.72
C LEU A 81 8.79 -8.34 -7.49
N ARG A 82 8.52 -7.03 -7.54
CA ARG A 82 7.40 -6.47 -8.31
C ARG A 82 7.54 -6.72 -9.81
N THR A 83 8.75 -6.60 -10.37
CA THR A 83 9.02 -6.93 -11.77
C THR A 83 8.73 -8.40 -12.06
N ALA A 84 9.20 -9.31 -11.20
CA ALA A 84 8.93 -10.74 -11.35
C ALA A 84 7.44 -11.08 -11.29
N MET A 85 6.70 -10.45 -10.35
CA MET A 85 5.25 -10.64 -10.25
C MET A 85 4.50 -10.11 -11.47
N SER A 86 4.95 -9.01 -12.08
CA SER A 86 4.33 -8.47 -13.30
C SER A 86 4.45 -9.46 -14.47
N ALA A 87 5.63 -10.10 -14.63
CA ALA A 87 5.81 -11.13 -15.65
C ALA A 87 4.91 -12.37 -15.42
N VAL A 88 4.66 -12.74 -14.16
CA VAL A 88 3.70 -13.80 -13.82
C VAL A 88 2.28 -13.40 -14.22
N ASP A 89 1.90 -12.14 -13.97
CA ASP A 89 0.57 -11.64 -14.33
C ASP A 89 0.39 -11.56 -15.85
N ASP A 90 1.41 -11.16 -16.61
CA ASP A 90 1.41 -11.20 -18.08
C ASP A 90 1.22 -12.63 -18.62
N LEU A 91 1.89 -13.61 -18.01
CA LEU A 91 1.74 -15.02 -18.40
C LEU A 91 0.34 -15.56 -18.07
N ARG A 92 -0.22 -15.17 -16.92
CA ARG A 92 -1.61 -15.51 -16.56
C ARG A 92 -2.62 -14.92 -17.54
N ALA A 93 -2.37 -13.71 -18.03
CA ALA A 93 -3.23 -13.04 -19.00
C ALA A 93 -3.18 -13.70 -20.39
N GLN A 94 -2.03 -14.24 -20.79
CA GLN A 94 -1.87 -14.98 -22.05
C GLN A 94 -2.68 -16.28 -22.05
N GLY A 95 -2.73 -16.99 -20.91
CA GLY A 95 -3.47 -18.24 -20.76
C GLY A 95 -2.99 -19.37 -21.69
N PRO A 96 -3.27 -20.64 -21.38
CA PRO A 96 -3.12 -21.71 -22.37
C PRO A 96 -4.26 -21.65 -23.40
N ASP A 97 -3.95 -21.75 -24.69
CA ASP A 97 -4.93 -22.10 -25.73
C ASP A 97 -5.40 -23.53 -25.44
N LEU A 98 -6.51 -23.66 -24.72
CA LEU A 98 -7.22 -24.92 -24.54
C LEU A 98 -8.16 -25.10 -25.73
N PRO A 99 -7.89 -26.04 -26.67
CA PRO A 99 -8.91 -26.43 -27.63
C PRO A 99 -10.12 -27.00 -26.88
N ALA A 100 -11.31 -26.58 -27.31
CA ALA A 100 -12.60 -26.97 -26.75
C ALA A 100 -12.86 -28.48 -26.84
#